data_AF-A0A1F9LST8-F1
#
_entry.id   AF-A0A1F9LST8-F1
#
_cell.length_a   1.000
_cell.length_b   1.000
_cell.length_c   1.000
_cell.angle_alpha   90.00
_cell.angle_beta   90.00
_cell.angle_gamma   90.00
#
_symmetry.space_group_name_H-M   'P 1'
#
loop_
_entity.id
_entity.type
_entity.pdbx_description
1 polymer ?
#
loop_
_entity_poly.entity_id
_entity_poly.type
_entity_poly.pdbx_seq_one_letter_code
_entity_poly.pdbx_strand_id
1 'polypeptide(L)'
;MNSCARMIVFQLPLLFLVFLTSCATLPQHYKENNQLAYIVDYDNSIARQHLPVFIIANPNEKHNLVGTPSSKATGDTKEEIYVNPEIPTIYAETRKFTTQKESYTNLIYRIHFEKVPFSIFPFFLGWGKNVGVIVVVTLNKDGMPILYTTVQTCGCYLVFIPTSYTPRDAFPDGWNIERQTAYGENLPGLLDFKDVPLDQAITLIFIKNDSHRVEEIAVSSASVLMNYKTEKAHIQPLDSLQRLSLEGMGSTSFYENSGYRKGYVKGSSKPWERLLMSWWTLNWTVGQDKKLGRDKEDNPIFHTSLKPWARDESDLRDFPTFLKYWGWKL
;
A
#
# COMPACT_ATOMS: atom_id res chain seq x y z
N MET A 1 -22.14 6.35 -53.30
CA MET A 1 -21.65 6.27 -51.90
C MET A 1 -20.57 5.21 -51.85
N ASN A 2 -19.34 5.63 -51.57
CA ASN A 2 -18.11 4.98 -52.04
C ASN A 2 -17.68 3.80 -51.16
N SER A 3 -17.28 2.71 -51.82
CA SER A 3 -16.70 1.49 -51.23
C SER A 3 -15.56 1.76 -50.23
N CYS A 4 -14.81 2.85 -50.42
CA CYS A 4 -13.74 3.29 -49.52
C CYS A 4 -14.21 3.63 -48.09
N ALA A 5 -15.45 4.12 -47.92
CA ALA A 5 -15.96 4.50 -46.60
C ALA A 5 -16.37 3.28 -45.74
N ARG A 6 -16.71 2.14 -46.37
CA ARG A 6 -17.05 0.91 -45.63
C ARG A 6 -15.83 0.19 -45.05
N MET A 7 -14.66 0.33 -45.67
CA MET A 7 -13.43 -0.31 -45.18
C MET A 7 -12.86 0.37 -43.92
N ILE A 8 -13.01 1.70 -43.81
CA ILE A 8 -12.48 2.47 -42.67
C ILE A 8 -13.30 2.22 -41.40
N VAL A 9 -14.62 2.02 -41.52
CA VAL A 9 -15.53 1.80 -40.37
C VAL A 9 -15.28 0.44 -39.69
N PHE A 10 -14.80 -0.57 -40.42
CA PHE A 10 -14.51 -1.90 -39.85
C PHE A 10 -13.10 -2.03 -39.25
N GLN A 11 -12.13 -1.18 -39.63
CA GLN A 11 -10.76 -1.27 -39.09
C GLN A 11 -10.57 -0.50 -37.78
N LEU A 12 -11.36 0.55 -37.52
CA LEU A 12 -11.34 1.28 -36.25
C LEU A 12 -11.63 0.41 -35.01
N PRO A 13 -12.66 -0.46 -34.99
CA PRO A 13 -12.90 -1.32 -33.82
C PRO A 13 -11.82 -2.40 -33.64
N LEU A 14 -11.18 -2.85 -34.72
CA LEU A 14 -10.08 -3.82 -34.65
C LEU A 14 -8.81 -3.18 -34.05
N LEU A 15 -8.49 -1.94 -34.44
CA LEU A 15 -7.41 -1.17 -33.81
C LEU A 15 -7.72 -0.90 -32.32
N PHE A 16 -8.98 -0.59 -32.00
CA PHE A 16 -9.43 -0.38 -30.62
C PHE A 16 -9.30 -1.67 -29.78
N LEU A 17 -9.56 -2.84 -30.36
CA LEU A 17 -9.35 -4.14 -29.72
C LEU A 17 -7.87 -4.45 -29.43
N VAL A 18 -6.95 -4.03 -30.31
CA VAL A 18 -5.49 -4.18 -30.07
C VAL A 18 -5.02 -3.28 -28.92
N PHE A 19 -5.62 -2.09 -28.74
CA PHE A 19 -5.35 -1.25 -27.57
C PHE A 19 -5.95 -1.82 -26.26
N LEU A 20 -6.99 -2.65 -26.34
CA LEU A 20 -7.60 -3.29 -25.16
C LEU A 20 -6.81 -4.52 -24.66
N THR A 21 -5.94 -5.13 -25.46
CA THR A 21 -5.13 -6.29 -25.05
C THR A 21 -3.80 -5.92 -24.36
N SER A 22 -3.49 -4.62 -24.18
CA SER A 22 -2.17 -4.16 -23.73
C SER A 22 -1.98 -4.05 -22.20
N CYS A 23 -2.88 -4.63 -21.39
CA CYS A 23 -2.79 -4.53 -19.92
C CYS A 23 -2.19 -5.75 -19.21
N ALA A 24 -1.80 -6.80 -19.94
CA ALA A 24 -1.09 -7.95 -19.38
C ALA A 24 0.42 -7.78 -19.62
N THR A 25 1.09 -6.95 -18.81
CA THR A 25 2.56 -7.00 -18.75
C THR A 25 2.96 -8.33 -18.12
N LEU A 26 3.79 -9.11 -18.82
CA LEU A 26 4.40 -10.32 -18.27
C LEU A 26 5.12 -9.98 -16.96
N PRO A 27 5.03 -10.84 -15.92
CA PRO A 27 5.81 -10.67 -14.70
C PRO A 27 7.29 -10.56 -15.06
N GLN A 28 7.88 -9.40 -14.81
CA GLN A 28 9.30 -9.19 -15.01
C GLN A 28 9.99 -9.56 -13.71
N HIS A 29 10.55 -10.77 -13.63
CA HIS A 29 11.42 -11.13 -12.52
C HIS A 29 12.68 -10.27 -12.59
N TYR A 30 12.81 -9.33 -11.67
CA TYR A 30 14.03 -8.54 -11.52
C TYR A 30 15.20 -9.45 -11.17
N LYS A 31 16.35 -9.22 -11.80
CA LYS A 31 17.60 -9.87 -11.37
C LYS A 31 17.86 -9.46 -9.91
N GLU A 32 18.10 -10.45 -9.04
CA GLU A 32 18.34 -10.28 -7.60
C GLU A 32 19.35 -9.16 -7.28
N ASN A 33 20.33 -8.93 -8.18
CA ASN A 33 21.38 -7.92 -8.02
C ASN A 33 20.93 -6.45 -8.11
N ASN A 34 19.66 -6.14 -8.42
CA ASN A 34 19.15 -4.76 -8.50
C ASN A 34 17.99 -4.50 -7.52
N GLN A 35 18.14 -5.01 -6.29
CA GLN A 35 17.17 -4.86 -5.22
C GLN A 35 17.82 -4.29 -3.96
N LEU A 36 17.03 -3.52 -3.19
CA LEU A 36 17.43 -2.92 -1.92
C LEU A 36 16.47 -3.37 -0.82
N ALA A 37 17.02 -3.95 0.25
CA ALA A 37 16.26 -4.36 1.42
C ALA A 37 16.38 -3.32 2.54
N TYR A 38 15.26 -2.77 2.98
CA TYR A 38 15.21 -1.89 4.16
C TYR A 38 15.09 -2.72 5.44
N ILE A 39 16.10 -2.58 6.28
CA ILE A 39 16.18 -3.23 7.59
C ILE A 39 16.07 -2.17 8.70
N VAL A 40 15.67 -2.58 9.90
CA VAL A 40 15.67 -1.73 11.09
C VAL A 40 16.60 -2.32 12.14
N ASP A 41 17.07 -1.48 13.07
CA ASP A 41 17.80 -2.01 14.22
C ASP A 41 16.89 -2.95 15.04
N TYR A 42 17.48 -3.99 15.64
CA TYR A 42 16.72 -4.93 16.44
C TYR A 42 16.27 -4.30 17.77
N ASP A 43 15.02 -4.53 18.18
CA ASP A 43 14.57 -4.38 19.56
C ASP A 43 13.59 -5.49 19.93
N ASN A 44 13.34 -5.66 21.24
CA ASN A 44 12.47 -6.72 21.76
C ASN A 44 10.97 -6.39 21.68
N SER A 45 10.56 -5.33 20.96
CA SER A 45 9.15 -4.99 20.83
C SER A 45 8.45 -5.90 19.82
N ILE A 46 7.20 -6.24 20.10
CA ILE A 46 6.37 -7.04 19.19
C ILE A 46 6.21 -6.36 17.80
N ALA A 47 6.20 -5.03 17.77
CA ALA A 47 6.16 -4.24 16.55
C ALA A 47 7.45 -4.34 15.72
N ARG A 48 8.62 -4.65 16.31
CA ARG A 48 9.82 -4.94 15.52
C ARG A 48 9.95 -6.40 15.15
N GLN A 49 9.53 -7.32 16.01
CA GLN A 49 9.57 -8.76 15.73
C GLN A 49 8.77 -9.13 14.47
N HIS A 50 7.66 -8.45 14.21
CA HIS A 50 6.83 -8.67 13.03
C HIS A 50 6.95 -7.55 11.99
N LEU A 51 7.99 -6.72 12.05
CA LEU A 51 8.22 -5.69 11.03
C LEU A 51 8.70 -6.36 9.74
N PRO A 52 7.99 -6.19 8.61
CA PRO A 52 8.44 -6.75 7.34
C PRO A 52 9.68 -6.03 6.82
N VAL A 53 10.57 -6.78 6.17
CA VAL A 53 11.64 -6.22 5.34
C VAL A 53 11.04 -5.81 4.01
N PHE A 54 11.12 -4.52 3.70
CA PHE A 54 10.67 -3.99 2.40
C PHE A 54 11.80 -4.12 1.38
N ILE A 55 11.54 -4.85 0.30
CA ILE A 55 12.47 -5.05 -0.81
C ILE A 55 11.99 -4.22 -2.00
N ILE A 56 12.81 -3.26 -2.42
CA ILE A 56 12.51 -2.38 -3.55
C ILE A 56 13.27 -2.84 -4.79
N ALA A 57 12.57 -2.97 -5.91
CA ALA A 57 13.18 -3.16 -7.22
C ALA A 57 13.70 -1.82 -7.80
N ASN A 58 14.85 -1.89 -8.49
CA ASN A 58 15.47 -0.75 -9.17
C ASN A 58 15.72 0.49 -8.27
N PRO A 59 16.57 0.36 -7.23
CA PRO A 59 16.86 1.43 -6.28
C PRO A 59 17.70 2.59 -6.85
N ASN A 60 18.13 2.52 -8.12
CA ASN A 60 18.85 3.62 -8.76
C ASN A 60 17.94 4.82 -9.06
N GLU A 61 16.63 4.59 -9.14
CA GLU A 61 15.63 5.63 -9.35
C GLU A 61 15.11 6.14 -8.01
N LYS A 62 15.32 7.43 -7.73
CA LYS A 62 14.96 8.04 -6.43
C LYS A 62 13.50 7.86 -6.04
N HIS A 63 12.57 7.84 -7.01
CA HIS A 63 11.15 7.68 -6.73
C HIS A 63 10.77 6.26 -6.28
N ASN A 64 11.62 5.25 -6.50
CA ASN A 64 11.41 3.90 -5.98
C ASN A 64 11.87 3.76 -4.52
N LEU A 65 12.69 4.68 -4.01
CA LEU A 65 13.23 4.58 -2.66
C LEU A 65 12.17 4.93 -1.61
N VAL A 66 12.21 4.21 -0.50
CA VAL A 66 11.42 4.54 0.69
C VAL A 66 12.01 5.81 1.28
N GLY A 67 11.17 6.81 1.52
CA GLY A 67 11.61 8.10 2.01
C GLY A 67 10.81 8.63 3.20
N THR A 68 11.31 9.73 3.76
CA THR A 68 10.71 10.42 4.90
C THR A 68 9.85 11.60 4.42
N PRO A 69 8.52 11.56 4.60
CA PRO A 69 7.68 12.75 4.59
C PRO A 69 8.34 13.93 5.32
N SER A 70 8.57 15.01 4.59
CA SER A 70 9.34 16.18 5.00
C SER A 70 8.62 17.45 4.57
N SER A 71 9.02 18.57 5.16
CA SER A 71 8.49 19.88 4.83
C SER A 71 9.62 20.90 4.65
N LYS A 72 9.42 21.85 3.74
CA LYS A 72 10.33 23.00 3.57
C LYS A 72 9.54 24.28 3.39
N ALA A 73 10.08 25.40 3.87
CA ALA A 73 9.55 26.72 3.60
C ALA A 73 9.89 27.15 2.17
N THR A 74 8.93 27.69 1.44
CA THR A 74 9.08 28.17 0.04
C THR A 74 8.82 29.68 -0.08
N GLY A 75 8.80 30.39 1.05
CA GLY A 75 8.52 31.81 1.22
C GLY A 75 7.86 32.07 2.58
N ASP A 76 7.51 33.33 2.88
CA ASP A 76 7.09 33.76 4.22
C ASP A 76 5.86 33.03 4.80
N THR A 77 5.01 32.43 3.96
CA THR A 77 3.80 31.72 4.41
C THR A 77 3.49 30.43 3.65
N LYS A 78 4.38 29.96 2.77
CA LYS A 78 4.11 28.78 1.92
C LYS A 78 5.04 27.65 2.30
N GLU A 79 4.44 26.55 2.71
CA GLU A 79 5.12 25.28 2.94
C GLU A 79 4.96 24.36 1.73
N GLU A 80 5.98 23.56 1.44
CA GLU A 80 5.91 22.45 0.51
C GLU A 80 6.12 21.14 1.26
N ILE A 81 5.22 20.18 1.03
CA ILE A 81 5.31 18.82 1.55
C ILE A 81 5.80 17.88 0.45
N TYR A 82 6.83 17.10 0.77
CA TYR A 82 7.44 16.13 -0.12
C TYR A 82 7.89 14.90 0.66
N VAL A 83 8.33 13.85 -0.04
CA VAL A 83 8.98 12.68 0.57
C VAL A 83 10.47 12.74 0.22
N ASN A 84 11.34 12.76 1.23
CA ASN A 84 12.79 12.75 1.05
C ASN A 84 13.30 11.30 0.93
N PRO A 85 13.74 10.85 -0.25
CA PRO A 85 14.22 9.47 -0.46
C PRO A 85 15.60 9.19 0.16
N GLU A 86 16.31 10.20 0.68
CA GLU A 86 17.65 10.04 1.26
C GLU A 86 17.62 9.58 2.72
N ILE A 87 16.45 9.61 3.34
CA ILE A 87 16.24 9.19 4.73
C ILE A 87 15.08 8.19 4.71
N PRO A 88 15.33 6.88 4.73
CA PRO A 88 14.26 5.89 4.77
C PRO A 88 13.62 5.85 6.16
N THR A 89 12.29 5.98 6.22
CA THR A 89 11.52 5.88 7.47
C THR A 89 10.30 5.00 7.29
N ILE A 90 10.09 4.10 8.25
CA ILE A 90 8.91 3.27 8.42
C ILE A 90 8.08 3.83 9.57
N TYR A 91 6.81 4.14 9.31
CA TYR A 91 5.89 4.66 10.30
C TYR A 91 5.08 3.51 10.89
N ALA A 92 5.06 3.38 12.22
CA ALA A 92 4.43 2.25 12.90
C ALA A 92 3.34 2.68 13.89
N GLU A 93 2.26 1.89 13.97
CA GLU A 93 1.22 2.00 14.98
C GLU A 93 0.76 0.60 15.42
N THR A 94 0.32 0.45 16.67
CA THR A 94 -0.32 -0.77 17.15
C THR A 94 -1.76 -0.48 17.54
N ARG A 95 -2.70 -1.29 17.05
CA ARG A 95 -4.13 -1.21 17.40
C ARG A 95 -4.62 -2.56 17.88
N LYS A 96 -5.55 -2.56 18.83
CA LYS A 96 -6.24 -3.77 19.28
C LYS A 96 -7.69 -3.73 18.83
N PHE A 97 -8.24 -4.88 18.50
CA PHE A 97 -9.67 -5.05 18.25
C PHE A 97 -10.13 -6.41 18.76
N THR A 98 -11.43 -6.57 18.94
CA THR A 98 -12.04 -7.80 19.43
C THR A 98 -13.22 -8.16 18.55
N THR A 99 -13.40 -9.45 18.28
CA THR A 99 -14.53 -10.02 17.55
C THR A 99 -15.29 -10.97 18.48
N GLN A 100 -16.29 -11.67 17.95
CA GLN A 100 -16.95 -12.74 18.70
C GLN A 100 -16.03 -13.96 18.94
N LYS A 101 -14.97 -14.13 18.13
CA LYS A 101 -14.04 -15.27 18.24
C LYS A 101 -12.89 -14.98 19.20
N GLU A 102 -12.21 -13.85 19.04
CA GLU A 102 -11.00 -13.56 19.82
C GLU A 102 -10.68 -12.05 19.89
N SER A 103 -9.61 -11.72 20.63
CA SER A 103 -8.96 -10.42 20.58
C SER A 103 -7.70 -10.50 19.74
N TYR A 104 -7.51 -9.48 18.91
CA TYR A 104 -6.44 -9.41 17.92
C TYR A 104 -5.63 -8.13 18.09
N THR A 105 -4.39 -8.15 17.63
CA THR A 105 -3.50 -6.99 17.59
C THR A 105 -3.06 -6.72 16.16
N ASN A 106 -3.37 -5.54 15.64
CA ASN A 106 -2.87 -5.03 14.37
C ASN A 106 -1.57 -4.27 14.58
N LEU A 107 -0.51 -4.71 13.92
CA LEU A 107 0.72 -3.96 13.75
C LEU A 107 0.68 -3.30 12.37
N ILE A 108 0.59 -1.98 12.35
CA ILE A 108 0.38 -1.18 11.15
C ILE A 108 1.70 -0.51 10.80
N TYR A 109 2.22 -0.78 9.62
CA TYR A 109 3.41 -0.16 9.06
C TYR A 109 3.03 0.64 7.82
N ARG A 110 3.61 1.83 7.68
CA ARG A 110 3.37 2.71 6.54
C ARG A 110 4.71 3.22 6.01
N ILE A 111 4.93 3.06 4.72
CA ILE A 111 6.09 3.58 3.99
C ILE A 111 5.63 4.54 2.90
N HIS A 112 6.53 5.42 2.49
CA HIS A 112 6.24 6.50 1.54
C HIS A 112 7.28 6.61 0.44
N PHE A 113 6.82 7.05 -0.72
CA PHE A 113 7.64 7.27 -1.92
C PHE A 113 7.38 8.67 -2.47
N GLU A 114 8.37 9.23 -3.18
CA GLU A 114 8.27 10.57 -3.78
C GLU A 114 7.05 10.68 -4.69
N LYS A 115 6.90 9.74 -5.62
CA LYS A 115 5.85 9.74 -6.65
C LYS A 115 5.78 8.41 -7.40
N VAL A 116 4.62 8.11 -7.95
CA VAL A 116 4.49 7.26 -9.13
C VAL A 116 4.77 8.15 -10.34
N PRO A 117 5.73 7.84 -11.24
CA PRO A 117 6.00 8.66 -12.41
C PRO A 117 4.83 8.62 -13.40
N PHE A 118 4.67 9.69 -14.18
CA PHE A 118 3.69 9.72 -15.26
C PHE A 118 4.14 8.82 -16.40
N SER A 119 3.25 7.95 -16.88
CA SER A 119 3.48 7.16 -18.08
C SER A 119 2.19 6.99 -18.87
N ILE A 120 2.28 7.16 -20.19
CA ILE A 120 1.20 6.87 -21.16
C ILE A 120 1.34 5.44 -21.70
N PHE A 121 2.57 4.92 -21.75
CA PHE A 121 2.91 3.57 -22.21
C PHE A 121 4.01 2.98 -21.32
N PRO A 122 3.67 2.06 -20.39
CA PRO A 122 2.32 1.63 -20.01
C PRO A 122 1.51 2.75 -19.33
N PHE A 123 0.18 2.77 -19.50
CA PHE A 123 -0.68 3.80 -18.92
C PHE A 123 -0.78 3.65 -17.39
N PHE A 124 -0.22 4.60 -16.64
CA PHE A 124 -0.28 4.60 -15.18
C PHE A 124 -1.41 5.49 -14.67
N LEU A 125 -2.56 4.86 -14.43
CA LEU A 125 -3.74 5.50 -13.81
C LEU A 125 -3.40 6.15 -12.47
N GLY A 126 -2.54 5.49 -11.67
CA GLY A 126 -2.15 5.92 -10.32
C GLY A 126 -1.05 6.99 -10.24
N TRP A 127 -0.69 7.66 -11.35
CA TRP A 127 0.29 8.76 -11.34
C TRP A 127 -0.04 9.81 -10.27
N GLY A 128 0.93 10.16 -9.43
CA GLY A 128 0.76 11.15 -8.36
C GLY A 128 1.97 11.22 -7.43
N LYS A 129 1.99 12.22 -6.54
CA LYS A 129 3.05 12.46 -5.54
C LYS A 129 2.67 11.95 -4.15
N ASN A 130 3.68 11.77 -3.30
CA ASN A 130 3.53 11.48 -1.87
C ASN A 130 2.71 10.20 -1.61
N VAL A 131 2.89 9.21 -2.48
CA VAL A 131 2.19 7.93 -2.39
C VAL A 131 2.78 7.08 -1.25
N GLY A 132 2.05 6.06 -0.83
CA GLY A 132 2.51 5.17 0.21
C GLY A 132 1.82 3.82 0.19
N VAL A 133 2.38 2.91 0.97
CA VAL A 133 1.87 1.56 1.20
C VAL A 133 1.66 1.40 2.70
N ILE A 134 0.52 0.82 3.07
CA ILE A 134 0.20 0.39 4.41
C ILE A 134 0.23 -1.14 4.41
N VAL A 135 0.90 -1.69 5.41
CA VAL A 135 0.90 -3.12 5.73
C VAL A 135 0.35 -3.28 7.14
N VAL A 136 -0.66 -4.13 7.28
CA VAL A 136 -1.22 -4.51 8.58
C VAL A 136 -0.91 -5.98 8.82
N VAL A 137 -0.16 -6.26 9.87
CA VAL A 137 0.06 -7.62 10.37
C VAL A 137 -0.90 -7.85 11.53
N THR A 138 -1.88 -8.71 11.32
CA THR A 138 -2.85 -9.09 12.35
C THR A 138 -2.30 -10.27 13.15
N LEU A 139 -2.18 -10.08 14.46
CA LEU A 139 -1.78 -11.10 15.40
C LEU A 139 -2.99 -11.63 16.18
N ASN A 140 -2.99 -12.93 16.48
CA ASN A 140 -3.93 -13.50 17.46
C ASN A 140 -3.47 -13.23 18.90
N LYS A 141 -4.22 -13.73 19.89
CA LYS A 141 -3.93 -13.58 21.32
C LYS A 141 -2.58 -14.15 21.76
N ASP A 142 -2.07 -15.14 21.01
CA ASP A 142 -0.80 -15.82 21.27
C ASP A 142 0.38 -15.10 20.58
N GLY A 143 0.12 -13.98 19.90
CA GLY A 143 1.14 -13.20 19.19
C GLY A 143 1.55 -13.80 17.84
N MET A 144 0.85 -14.81 17.33
CA MET A 144 1.14 -15.39 16.02
C MET A 144 0.55 -14.53 14.89
N PRO A 145 1.28 -14.26 13.80
CA PRO A 145 0.76 -13.52 12.66
C PRO A 145 -0.22 -14.39 11.89
N ILE A 146 -1.49 -13.99 11.83
CA ILE A 146 -2.58 -14.74 11.19
C ILE A 146 -3.08 -14.09 9.90
N LEU A 147 -2.73 -12.84 9.61
CA LEU A 147 -3.18 -12.19 8.37
C LEU A 147 -2.27 -11.02 8.04
N TYR A 148 -1.81 -10.96 6.80
CA TYR A 148 -1.19 -9.78 6.22
C TYR A 148 -2.22 -9.08 5.34
N THR A 149 -2.45 -7.79 5.59
CA THR A 149 -3.26 -6.93 4.73
C THR A 149 -2.36 -5.84 4.16
N THR A 150 -2.27 -5.72 2.84
CA THR A 150 -1.54 -4.63 2.20
C THR A 150 -2.49 -3.76 1.40
N VAL A 151 -2.26 -2.45 1.42
CA VAL A 151 -3.10 -1.48 0.70
C VAL A 151 -2.29 -0.23 0.41
N GLN A 152 -2.52 0.44 -0.70
CA GLN A 152 -1.93 1.75 -0.96
C GLN A 152 -2.67 2.85 -0.17
N THR A 153 -1.99 3.96 0.12
CA THR A 153 -2.57 5.07 0.94
C THR A 153 -3.75 5.79 0.30
N CYS A 154 -4.04 5.52 -0.98
CA CYS A 154 -5.26 5.86 -1.71
C CYS A 154 -6.52 5.07 -1.25
N GLY A 155 -6.34 3.91 -0.59
CA GLY A 155 -7.38 2.89 -0.36
C GLY A 155 -7.50 1.87 -1.51
N CYS A 156 -6.62 1.94 -2.50
CA CYS A 156 -6.59 1.08 -3.67
C CYS A 156 -5.53 -0.04 -3.52
N TYR A 157 -5.55 -1.04 -4.41
CA TYR A 157 -4.61 -2.17 -4.39
C TYR A 157 -4.61 -2.93 -3.04
N LEU A 158 -5.80 -3.34 -2.59
CA LEU A 158 -5.96 -4.14 -1.38
C LEU A 158 -5.65 -5.61 -1.64
N VAL A 159 -4.82 -6.22 -0.79
CA VAL A 159 -4.48 -7.65 -0.82
C VAL A 159 -4.53 -8.21 0.60
N PHE A 160 -5.06 -9.43 0.73
CA PHE A 160 -5.04 -10.20 1.97
C PHE A 160 -4.25 -11.48 1.77
N ILE A 161 -3.34 -11.80 2.66
CA ILE A 161 -2.57 -13.05 2.63
C ILE A 161 -2.68 -13.70 4.02
N PRO A 162 -3.50 -14.76 4.18
CA PRO A 162 -3.54 -15.52 5.42
C PRO A 162 -2.21 -16.26 5.62
N THR A 163 -1.93 -16.69 6.83
CA THR A 163 -0.74 -17.48 7.16
C THR A 163 -1.12 -18.92 7.50
N SER A 164 -0.12 -19.79 7.65
CA SER A 164 -0.32 -21.11 8.23
C SER A 164 -0.93 -21.11 9.65
N TYR A 165 -0.96 -19.98 10.34
CA TYR A 165 -1.57 -19.81 11.66
C TYR A 165 -3.03 -19.35 11.62
N THR A 166 -3.56 -18.97 10.44
CA THR A 166 -4.96 -18.58 10.30
C THR A 166 -5.87 -19.81 10.45
N PRO A 167 -6.89 -19.78 11.33
CA PRO A 167 -7.88 -20.85 11.40
C PRO A 167 -8.59 -21.03 10.05
N ARG A 168 -8.72 -22.27 9.57
CA ARG A 168 -9.31 -22.55 8.25
C ARG A 168 -10.75 -22.06 8.11
N ASP A 169 -11.51 -22.08 9.19
CA ASP A 169 -12.89 -21.57 9.25
C ASP A 169 -12.97 -20.03 9.22
N ALA A 170 -11.84 -19.33 9.32
CA ALA A 170 -11.75 -17.88 9.18
C ALA A 170 -11.68 -17.40 7.72
N PHE A 171 -11.40 -18.30 6.78
CA PHE A 171 -11.16 -17.96 5.37
C PHE A 171 -12.47 -17.53 4.69
N PRO A 172 -12.39 -16.61 3.71
CA PRO A 172 -13.50 -16.36 2.79
C PRO A 172 -13.87 -17.63 2.01
N ASP A 173 -15.13 -17.73 1.61
CA ASP A 173 -15.61 -18.90 0.86
C ASP A 173 -14.90 -18.98 -0.50
N GLY A 174 -14.38 -20.16 -0.83
CA GLY A 174 -13.67 -20.40 -2.10
C GLY A 174 -12.25 -19.80 -2.17
N TRP A 175 -11.65 -19.42 -1.04
CA TRP A 175 -10.29 -18.90 -1.00
C TRP A 175 -9.27 -19.85 -1.64
N ASN A 176 -8.47 -19.35 -2.59
CA ASN A 176 -7.38 -20.11 -3.20
C ASN A 176 -6.11 -19.98 -2.36
N ILE A 177 -5.66 -21.10 -1.77
CA ILE A 177 -4.46 -21.13 -0.91
C ILE A 177 -3.14 -21.10 -1.71
N GLU A 178 -3.17 -21.41 -3.00
CA GLU A 178 -1.95 -21.48 -3.81
C GLU A 178 -1.54 -20.07 -4.26
N ARG A 179 -2.39 -19.40 -5.04
CA ARG A 179 -2.14 -18.07 -5.58
C ARG A 179 -3.41 -17.25 -5.68
N GLN A 180 -3.24 -15.93 -5.64
CA GLN A 180 -4.28 -14.94 -5.89
C GLN A 180 -3.77 -13.91 -6.91
N THR A 181 -4.66 -13.42 -7.77
CA THR A 181 -4.35 -12.33 -8.71
C THR A 181 -4.97 -11.04 -8.22
N ALA A 182 -4.15 -10.01 -7.99
CA ALA A 182 -4.59 -8.69 -7.58
C ALA A 182 -4.01 -7.64 -8.53
N TYR A 183 -4.88 -7.01 -9.33
CA TYR A 183 -4.53 -5.95 -10.29
C TYR A 183 -3.33 -6.28 -11.22
N GLY A 184 -3.27 -7.54 -11.68
CA GLY A 184 -2.23 -8.02 -12.58
C GLY A 184 -0.99 -8.58 -11.87
N GLU A 185 -0.86 -8.40 -10.55
CA GLU A 185 0.17 -9.09 -9.77
C GLU A 185 -0.34 -10.48 -9.35
N ASN A 186 0.56 -11.44 -9.30
CA ASN A 186 0.31 -12.79 -8.84
C ASN A 186 0.96 -12.92 -7.46
N LEU A 187 0.17 -13.15 -6.41
CA LEU A 187 0.60 -13.16 -5.01
C LEU A 187 0.28 -14.51 -4.36
N PRO A 188 0.91 -14.88 -3.24
CA PRO A 188 0.64 -16.14 -2.58
C PRO A 188 -0.78 -16.15 -2.00
N GLY A 189 -1.47 -17.29 -2.12
CA GLY A 189 -2.77 -17.49 -1.48
C GLY A 189 -2.65 -17.78 0.03
N LEU A 190 -1.48 -18.19 0.49
CA LEU A 190 -1.16 -18.52 1.87
C LEU A 190 0.34 -18.26 2.11
N LEU A 191 0.67 -17.63 3.22
CA LEU A 191 2.04 -17.47 3.69
C LEU A 191 2.38 -18.57 4.68
N ASP A 192 3.11 -19.60 4.22
CA ASP A 192 3.42 -20.77 5.04
C ASP A 192 4.67 -20.54 5.91
N PHE A 193 4.55 -20.71 7.22
CA PHE A 193 5.65 -20.59 8.19
C PHE A 193 6.25 -21.95 8.58
N LYS A 194 5.84 -23.07 7.96
CA LYS A 194 6.33 -24.41 8.35
C LYS A 194 7.85 -24.58 8.27
N ASP A 195 8.49 -23.94 7.30
CA ASP A 195 9.91 -24.16 7.01
C ASP A 195 10.85 -23.25 7.80
N VAL A 196 10.30 -22.28 8.56
CA VAL A 196 11.09 -21.33 9.35
C VAL A 196 10.46 -21.13 10.73
N PRO A 197 11.16 -21.45 11.84
CA PRO A 197 10.68 -21.16 13.18
C PRO A 197 10.27 -19.68 13.33
N LEU A 198 9.16 -19.42 14.02
CA LEU A 198 8.58 -18.07 14.10
C LEU A 198 9.55 -17.03 14.69
N ASP A 199 10.41 -17.43 15.62
CA ASP A 199 11.44 -16.59 16.24
C ASP A 199 12.62 -16.26 15.32
N GLN A 200 12.74 -16.96 14.19
CA GLN A 200 13.75 -16.77 13.15
C GLN A 200 13.16 -16.26 11.83
N ALA A 201 11.83 -16.27 11.72
CA ALA A 201 11.10 -15.89 10.53
C ALA A 201 11.11 -14.38 10.33
N ILE A 202 11.50 -13.95 9.14
CA ILE A 202 11.29 -12.60 8.65
C ILE A 202 10.30 -12.63 7.49
N THR A 203 9.44 -11.63 7.41
CA THR A 203 8.57 -11.42 6.26
C THR A 203 9.23 -10.47 5.28
N LEU A 204 9.33 -10.88 4.02
CA LEU A 204 9.81 -10.06 2.92
C LEU A 204 8.60 -9.53 2.14
N ILE A 205 8.55 -8.23 1.90
CA ILE A 205 7.52 -7.60 1.06
C ILE A 205 8.21 -6.95 -0.14
N PHE A 206 7.97 -7.51 -1.32
CA PHE A 206 8.54 -7.03 -2.57
C PHE A 206 7.66 -5.93 -3.15
N ILE A 207 8.25 -4.76 -3.38
CA ILE A 207 7.58 -3.60 -3.94
C ILE A 207 8.06 -3.40 -5.37
N LYS A 208 7.10 -3.44 -6.29
CA LYS A 208 7.29 -3.18 -7.70
C LYS A 208 7.75 -1.74 -7.93
N ASN A 209 8.78 -1.57 -8.74
CA ASN A 209 9.21 -0.26 -9.22
C ASN A 209 8.06 0.49 -9.90
N ASP A 210 8.16 1.82 -9.88
CA ASP A 210 7.27 2.81 -10.49
C ASP A 210 5.84 2.84 -9.95
N SER A 211 5.16 1.70 -9.83
CA SER A 211 3.79 1.59 -9.33
C SER A 211 3.69 1.46 -7.80
N HIS A 212 4.77 1.01 -7.16
CA HIS A 212 4.89 0.77 -5.73
C HIS A 212 3.79 -0.14 -5.18
N ARG A 213 3.42 -1.13 -5.99
CA ARG A 213 2.50 -2.21 -5.61
C ARG A 213 3.30 -3.33 -4.95
N VAL A 214 2.67 -4.02 -4.00
CA VAL A 214 3.24 -5.23 -3.42
C VAL A 214 3.12 -6.36 -4.44
N GLU A 215 4.22 -6.79 -5.06
CA GLU A 215 4.18 -7.83 -6.10
C GLU A 215 4.34 -9.25 -5.55
N GLU A 216 4.98 -9.41 -4.39
CA GLU A 216 5.20 -10.70 -3.74
C GLU A 216 5.35 -10.50 -2.21
N ILE A 217 4.96 -11.50 -1.43
CA ILE A 217 5.26 -11.57 0.00
C ILE A 217 5.81 -12.96 0.29
N ALA A 218 6.94 -13.04 1.00
CA ALA A 218 7.57 -14.31 1.34
C ALA A 218 7.94 -14.36 2.83
N VAL A 219 8.10 -15.57 3.36
CA VAL A 219 8.72 -15.82 4.66
C VAL A 219 10.05 -16.51 4.43
N SER A 220 11.06 -16.06 5.16
CA SER A 220 12.38 -16.67 5.12
C SER A 220 13.10 -16.48 6.46
N SER A 221 14.32 -16.98 6.58
CA SER A 221 15.21 -16.63 7.69
C SER A 221 16.01 -15.37 7.36
N ALA A 222 16.55 -14.69 8.38
CA ALA A 222 17.38 -13.51 8.21
C ALA A 222 18.61 -13.72 7.30
N SER A 223 19.06 -14.98 7.13
CA SER A 223 20.19 -15.33 6.25
C SER A 223 19.98 -14.92 4.78
N VAL A 224 18.72 -14.87 4.32
CA VAL A 224 18.40 -14.46 2.94
C VAL A 224 18.81 -13.01 2.66
N LEU A 225 18.92 -12.16 3.71
CA LEU A 225 19.30 -10.76 3.58
C LEU A 225 20.74 -10.58 3.06
N MET A 226 21.58 -11.61 3.15
CA MET A 226 22.93 -11.62 2.56
C MET A 226 22.90 -11.52 1.03
N ASN A 227 21.77 -11.85 0.40
CA ASN A 227 21.59 -11.77 -1.05
C ASN A 227 21.19 -10.37 -1.53
N TYR A 228 20.95 -9.43 -0.61
CA TYR A 228 20.47 -8.09 -0.91
C TYR A 228 21.46 -7.03 -0.47
N LYS A 229 21.50 -5.91 -1.20
CA LYS A 229 22.00 -4.66 -0.61
C LYS A 229 21.04 -4.27 0.50
N THR A 230 21.56 -3.93 1.67
CA THR A 230 20.75 -3.50 2.81
C THR A 230 20.95 -2.03 3.12
N GLU A 231 19.89 -1.37 3.58
CA GLU A 231 19.91 0.00 4.07
C GLU A 231 19.07 0.10 5.34
N LYS A 232 19.57 0.85 6.32
CA LYS A 232 18.90 1.01 7.60
C LYS A 232 17.81 2.09 7.49
N ALA A 233 16.57 1.70 7.78
CA ALA A 233 15.45 2.61 7.93
C ALA A 233 15.25 3.02 9.40
N HIS A 234 14.82 4.26 9.59
CA HIS A 234 14.30 4.71 10.88
C HIS A 234 12.89 4.17 11.12
N ILE A 235 12.53 3.98 12.38
CA ILE A 235 11.14 3.71 12.77
C ILE A 235 10.61 4.92 13.53
N GLN A 236 9.41 5.39 13.16
CA GLN A 236 8.73 6.50 13.84
C GLN A 236 7.27 6.14 14.16
N PRO A 237 6.67 6.74 15.20
CA PRO A 237 5.24 6.60 15.44
C PRO A 237 4.42 7.12 14.24
N LEU A 238 3.35 6.44 13.87
CA LEU A 238 2.51 6.87 12.73
C LEU A 238 1.92 8.28 12.90
N ASP A 239 1.69 8.71 14.14
CA ASP A 239 1.19 10.06 14.44
C ASP A 239 2.24 11.17 14.22
N SER A 240 3.52 10.84 14.04
CA SER A 240 4.56 11.83 13.74
C SER A 240 4.36 12.48 12.36
N LEU A 241 3.63 11.82 11.46
CA LEU A 241 3.21 12.41 10.18
C LEU A 241 2.34 13.67 10.33
N GLN A 242 1.77 13.92 11.51
CA GLN A 242 1.01 15.15 11.80
C GLN A 242 1.90 16.27 12.35
N ARG A 243 3.19 15.99 12.60
CA ARG A 243 4.16 16.87 13.28
C ARG A 243 5.52 16.81 12.58
N LEU A 244 5.54 17.16 11.30
CA LEU A 244 6.76 17.35 10.52
C LEU A 244 7.45 18.64 10.97
N SER A 245 8.77 18.60 11.12
CA SER A 245 9.57 19.80 11.39
C SER A 245 9.56 20.73 10.18
N LEU A 246 9.31 22.02 10.42
CA LEU A 246 9.35 23.09 9.40
C LEU A 246 10.41 24.11 9.83
N GLU A 247 11.49 24.21 9.04
CA GLU A 247 12.64 25.07 9.36
C GLU A 247 12.22 26.50 9.69
N GLY A 248 12.58 26.96 10.89
CA GLY A 248 12.31 28.33 11.37
C GLY A 248 10.84 28.65 11.69
N MET A 249 9.91 27.75 11.43
CA MET A 249 8.45 28.01 11.54
C MET A 249 7.70 27.01 12.44
N GLY A 250 8.42 26.11 13.13
CA GLY A 250 7.83 25.16 14.08
C GLY A 250 7.53 23.81 13.42
N SER A 251 6.26 23.40 13.43
CA SER A 251 5.83 22.11 12.89
C SER A 251 4.63 22.22 11.98
N THR A 252 4.56 21.38 10.96
CA THR A 252 3.40 21.21 10.08
C THR A 252 2.94 19.76 10.00
N SER A 253 1.84 19.52 9.30
CA SER A 253 1.28 18.18 9.06
C SER A 253 1.55 17.75 7.63
N PHE A 254 1.83 16.46 7.43
CA PHE A 254 1.83 15.82 6.10
C PHE A 254 0.45 15.87 5.44
N TYR A 255 -0.61 16.05 6.24
CA TYR A 255 -1.99 16.09 5.81
C TYR A 255 -2.54 17.51 5.83
N GLU A 256 -3.55 17.76 4.99
CA GLU A 256 -4.35 18.97 5.03
C GLU A 256 -5.10 19.05 6.36
N ASN A 257 -4.97 20.17 7.08
CA ASN A 257 -5.54 20.32 8.42
C ASN A 257 -6.96 20.92 8.41
N SER A 258 -7.40 21.47 7.28
CA SER A 258 -8.69 22.17 7.17
C SER A 258 -9.31 22.05 5.77
N GLY A 259 -10.55 22.52 5.63
CA GLY A 259 -11.28 22.53 4.37
C GLY A 259 -11.76 21.15 3.91
N TYR A 260 -12.28 21.10 2.68
CA TYR A 260 -12.85 19.86 2.10
C TYR A 260 -11.82 18.73 1.99
N ARG A 261 -10.52 19.06 1.95
CA ARG A 261 -9.42 18.11 1.86
C ARG A 261 -8.85 17.70 3.21
N LYS A 262 -9.45 18.08 4.34
CA LYS A 262 -8.93 17.71 5.67
C LYS A 262 -8.63 16.21 5.74
N GLY A 263 -7.41 15.87 6.15
CA GLY A 263 -6.89 14.50 6.28
C GLY A 263 -6.36 13.85 5.00
N TYR A 264 -6.48 14.50 3.83
CA TYR A 264 -5.76 14.07 2.63
C TYR A 264 -4.30 14.51 2.67
N VAL A 265 -3.42 13.77 2.01
CA VAL A 265 -2.00 14.11 1.92
C VAL A 265 -1.83 15.40 1.10
N LYS A 266 -1.09 16.36 1.66
CA LYS A 266 -0.79 17.62 0.97
C LYS A 266 -0.05 17.34 -0.33
N GLY A 267 -0.46 18.02 -1.40
CA GLY A 267 0.12 17.82 -2.73
C GLY A 267 -0.22 16.48 -3.41
N SER A 268 -0.97 15.57 -2.77
CA SER A 268 -1.47 14.37 -3.47
C SER A 268 -2.52 14.79 -4.51
N SER A 269 -2.33 14.37 -5.75
CA SER A 269 -3.25 14.63 -6.85
C SER A 269 -3.29 13.43 -7.79
N LYS A 270 -4.49 13.02 -8.17
CA LYS A 270 -4.74 11.88 -9.06
C LYS A 270 -5.69 12.28 -10.19
N PRO A 271 -5.20 13.04 -11.18
CA PRO A 271 -6.07 13.65 -12.19
C PRO A 271 -6.79 12.60 -13.06
N TRP A 272 -6.12 11.50 -13.41
CA TRP A 272 -6.74 10.44 -14.22
C TRP A 272 -7.82 9.66 -13.46
N GLU A 273 -7.55 9.25 -12.22
CA GLU A 273 -8.56 8.59 -11.38
C GLU A 273 -9.76 9.50 -11.15
N ARG A 274 -9.53 10.78 -10.85
CA ARG A 274 -10.61 11.76 -10.73
C ARG A 274 -11.41 11.89 -12.02
N LEU A 275 -10.77 12.04 -13.17
CA LEU A 275 -11.46 12.19 -14.46
C LEU A 275 -12.27 10.95 -14.83
N LEU A 276 -11.69 9.75 -14.68
CA LEU A 276 -12.24 8.51 -15.20
C LEU A 276 -13.17 7.80 -14.21
N MET A 277 -13.00 8.03 -12.90
CA MET A 277 -13.67 7.25 -11.86
C MET A 277 -14.63 8.05 -10.98
N SER A 278 -14.43 9.35 -10.80
CA SER A 278 -15.20 10.12 -9.80
C SER A 278 -16.71 10.09 -10.04
N TRP A 279 -17.15 10.05 -11.30
CA TRP A 279 -18.56 10.14 -11.68
C TRP A 279 -19.37 8.89 -11.31
N TRP A 280 -18.81 7.69 -11.45
CA TRP A 280 -19.50 6.44 -11.08
C TRP A 280 -19.19 6.00 -9.64
N THR A 281 -18.03 6.39 -9.11
CA THR A 281 -17.70 6.16 -7.69
C THR A 281 -18.37 7.17 -6.77
N LEU A 282 -18.98 8.24 -7.29
CA LEU A 282 -19.52 9.38 -6.55
C LEU A 282 -18.50 9.99 -5.56
N ASN A 283 -17.22 10.00 -5.93
CA ASN A 283 -16.13 10.50 -5.10
C ASN A 283 -15.13 11.32 -5.92
N TRP A 284 -15.13 12.64 -5.72
CA TRP A 284 -14.20 13.56 -6.38
C TRP A 284 -12.73 13.39 -6.00
N THR A 285 -12.49 12.78 -4.84
CA THR A 285 -11.16 12.54 -4.27
C THR A 285 -10.70 11.09 -4.43
N VAL A 286 -11.39 10.30 -5.27
CA VAL A 286 -11.01 8.93 -5.57
C VAL A 286 -9.53 8.84 -5.94
N GLY A 287 -8.85 7.85 -5.36
CA GLY A 287 -7.42 7.62 -5.59
C GLY A 287 -6.47 8.51 -4.78
N GLN A 288 -6.92 9.64 -4.21
CA GLN A 288 -6.02 10.52 -3.46
C GLN A 288 -5.56 9.87 -2.17
N ASP A 289 -4.26 10.01 -1.89
CA ASP A 289 -3.64 9.52 -0.67
C ASP A 289 -4.16 10.26 0.56
N LYS A 290 -4.39 9.53 1.65
CA LYS A 290 -5.00 10.08 2.87
C LYS A 290 -4.37 9.51 4.15
N LYS A 291 -4.67 10.13 5.28
CA LYS A 291 -4.35 9.57 6.60
C LYS A 291 -5.15 8.29 6.81
N LEU A 292 -4.60 7.33 7.55
CA LEU A 292 -5.38 6.15 7.94
C LEU A 292 -6.55 6.54 8.85
N GLY A 293 -6.35 7.50 9.76
CA GLY A 293 -7.35 7.88 10.77
C GLY A 293 -7.39 6.86 11.92
N ARG A 294 -7.78 7.30 13.12
CA ARG A 294 -7.89 6.46 14.33
C ARG A 294 -9.22 5.74 14.40
N ASP A 295 -10.31 6.44 14.08
CA ASP A 295 -11.69 5.96 14.17
C ASP A 295 -12.56 6.59 13.08
N LYS A 296 -13.87 6.33 13.13
CA LYS A 296 -14.82 6.78 12.09
C LYS A 296 -14.99 8.30 12.04
N GLU A 297 -14.78 9.00 13.15
CA GLU A 297 -14.90 10.48 13.24
C GLU A 297 -13.76 11.19 12.49
N ASP A 298 -12.70 10.44 12.20
CA ASP A 298 -11.46 10.95 11.66
C ASP A 298 -11.51 11.13 10.13
N ASN A 299 -12.10 12.22 9.63
CA ASN A 299 -12.18 12.48 8.18
C ASN A 299 -10.80 12.57 7.49
N PRO A 300 -10.61 11.96 6.29
CA PRO A 300 -11.61 11.23 5.48
C PRO A 300 -11.69 9.74 5.82
N ILE A 301 -12.78 9.10 5.38
CA ILE A 301 -12.96 7.64 5.45
C ILE A 301 -11.87 6.93 4.64
N PHE A 302 -11.24 5.89 5.22
CA PHE A 302 -10.29 5.02 4.54
C PHE A 302 -10.98 3.80 3.92
N HIS A 303 -11.87 4.04 2.96
CA HIS A 303 -12.59 2.98 2.27
C HIS A 303 -11.71 2.29 1.22
N THR A 304 -11.86 0.97 1.08
CA THR A 304 -11.18 0.17 0.05
C THR A 304 -12.11 -0.33 -1.06
N SER A 305 -13.42 -0.08 -0.95
CA SER A 305 -14.39 -0.36 -2.00
C SER A 305 -14.72 0.88 -2.81
N LEU A 306 -14.81 0.73 -4.13
CA LEU A 306 -15.29 1.77 -5.04
C LEU A 306 -16.83 1.85 -5.08
N LYS A 307 -17.53 0.90 -4.46
CA LYS A 307 -19.00 0.89 -4.39
C LYS A 307 -19.45 1.99 -3.42
N PRO A 308 -20.21 3.00 -3.86
CA PRO A 308 -20.61 4.13 -3.01
C PRO A 308 -21.35 3.70 -1.74
N TRP A 309 -22.18 2.67 -1.85
CA TRP A 309 -22.99 2.11 -0.74
C TRP A 309 -22.23 1.16 0.18
N ALA A 310 -20.92 0.93 -0.03
CA ALA A 310 -20.12 0.01 0.77
C ALA A 310 -18.89 0.68 1.42
N ARG A 311 -18.86 2.03 1.46
CA ARG A 311 -17.69 2.78 1.92
C ARG A 311 -17.44 2.61 3.40
N ASP A 312 -18.50 2.60 4.19
CA ASP A 312 -18.40 2.47 5.65
C ASP A 312 -18.05 1.03 6.03
N GLU A 313 -18.59 0.05 5.32
CA GLU A 313 -18.30 -1.36 5.54
C GLU A 313 -16.89 -1.75 5.08
N SER A 314 -16.32 -1.03 4.11
CA SER A 314 -14.95 -1.24 3.62
C SER A 314 -13.92 -0.29 4.25
N ASP A 315 -14.28 0.39 5.34
CA ASP A 315 -13.41 1.33 6.03
C ASP A 315 -12.35 0.61 6.88
N LEU A 316 -11.09 0.71 6.49
CA LEU A 316 -9.96 0.05 7.17
C LEU A 316 -9.78 0.49 8.62
N ARG A 317 -10.33 1.65 9.01
CA ARG A 317 -10.29 2.16 10.39
C ARG A 317 -11.12 1.29 11.33
N ASP A 318 -12.22 0.73 10.84
CA ASP A 318 -13.08 -0.23 11.53
C ASP A 318 -12.74 -1.64 11.05
N PHE A 319 -11.57 -2.12 11.49
CA PHE A 319 -10.98 -3.37 11.00
C PHE A 319 -11.91 -4.60 11.11
N PRO A 320 -12.68 -4.82 12.21
CA PRO A 320 -13.64 -5.93 12.27
C PRO A 320 -14.72 -5.86 11.19
N THR A 321 -15.33 -4.68 10.99
CA THR A 321 -16.36 -4.49 9.96
C THR A 321 -15.76 -4.65 8.57
N PHE A 322 -14.56 -4.11 8.36
CA PHE A 322 -13.78 -4.25 7.13
C PHE A 322 -13.49 -5.72 6.79
N LEU A 323 -13.02 -6.52 7.76
CA LEU A 323 -12.77 -7.95 7.56
C LEU A 323 -14.05 -8.69 7.16
N LYS A 324 -15.16 -8.42 7.85
CA LYS A 324 -16.47 -8.99 7.54
C LYS A 324 -16.94 -8.63 6.13
N TYR A 325 -16.76 -7.38 5.70
CA TYR A 325 -17.11 -6.94 4.35
C TYR A 325 -16.34 -7.71 3.27
N TRP A 326 -15.07 -8.01 3.52
CA TRP A 326 -14.23 -8.81 2.62
C TRP A 326 -14.37 -10.34 2.81
N GLY A 327 -15.34 -10.78 3.62
CA GLY A 327 -15.68 -12.19 3.80
C GLY A 327 -14.82 -12.96 4.79
N TRP A 328 -13.91 -12.28 5.50
CA TRP A 328 -13.12 -12.89 6.56
C TRP A 328 -13.99 -13.14 7.80
N LYS A 329 -13.80 -14.31 8.42
CA LYS A 329 -14.56 -14.77 9.60
C LYS A 329 -13.65 -14.83 10.83
N LEU A 330 -12.87 -13.76 11.04
CA LEU A 330 -12.05 -13.53 12.23
C LEU A 330 -12.89 -12.88 13.34
#